data_AF-A0A6F8T6A1-F1
#
_entry.id   AF-A0A6F8T6A1-F1
#
_cell.length_a   1.000
_cell.length_b   1.000
_cell.length_c   1.000
_cell.angle_alpha   90.00
_cell.angle_beta   90.00
_cell.angle_gamma   90.00
#
_symmetry.space_group_name_H-M   'P 1'
#
loop_
_entity.id
_entity.type
_entity.pdbx_description
1 polymer ?
#
loop_
_entity_poly.entity_id
_entity_poly.type
_entity_poly.pdbx_seq_one_letter_code
_entity_poly.pdbx_strand_id
1 'polypeptide(L)'
;MEQKVEFITQDANIFIYDKMDPKATTQILFSKIELLKKSPIFSPMILNLQEKGGHFWLIRESRIEGLLTVQSLSYNTSSSQWQANTASRYMLSVDKGWISNRHNPKTIEFNTLVQQTGGFIKVTEENAGTELPGLLKILSNDGYYTENRINPKIDEETKTKGYSDYHVRSVGHSFKLEPTTVTLPERILMALSCPLATQKTGEAKLMKDPVTALDGVTYERTSLLEQSPSFQEKIDFYPNIKLKTIINYVAATSLKPEEYLTKLKKVEFDILDPILLSKMDSPVLSPSGHSFEKNSIEQWIKSKQSDVPTWGSTLPIPDPVTNENIRGKPFIENINLKMFIQAWPSFYEQQQSTLSSPSYTIG
;
A
#
# COMPACT_ATOMS: atom_id res chain seq x y z
N MET A 1 16.61 -5.70 -51.73
CA MET A 1 15.70 -6.58 -50.96
C MET A 1 15.87 -6.19 -49.51
N GLU A 2 15.08 -5.23 -49.05
CA GLU A 2 15.19 -4.66 -47.71
C GLU A 2 14.59 -5.65 -46.70
N GLN A 3 15.45 -6.20 -45.83
CA GLN A 3 15.00 -6.96 -44.68
C GLN A 3 14.34 -6.01 -43.69
N LYS A 4 13.00 -6.00 -43.67
CA LYS A 4 12.20 -5.52 -42.55
C LYS A 4 12.57 -6.35 -41.33
N VAL A 5 13.41 -5.81 -40.46
CA VAL A 5 13.61 -6.37 -39.13
C VAL A 5 12.47 -5.86 -38.25
N GLU A 6 11.39 -6.64 -38.21
CA GLU A 6 10.36 -6.52 -37.17
C GLU A 6 10.96 -6.97 -35.84
N PHE A 7 11.54 -6.04 -35.08
CA PHE A 7 11.80 -6.27 -33.65
C PHE A 7 10.52 -6.00 -32.88
N ILE A 8 9.58 -6.95 -32.90
CA ILE A 8 8.61 -7.09 -31.81
C ILE A 8 9.36 -7.77 -30.67
N THR A 9 10.30 -7.07 -30.03
CA THR A 9 10.81 -7.51 -28.73
C THR A 9 9.76 -7.13 -27.71
N GLN A 10 9.10 -8.14 -27.15
CA GLN A 10 8.09 -7.99 -26.12
C GLN A 10 8.71 -7.33 -24.88
N ASP A 11 8.07 -6.27 -24.38
CA ASP A 11 8.45 -5.65 -23.11
C ASP A 11 8.35 -6.72 -22.00
N ALA A 12 9.26 -6.68 -21.04
CA ALA A 12 9.18 -7.52 -19.86
C ALA A 12 7.93 -7.17 -19.05
N ASN A 13 7.52 -8.09 -18.18
CA ASN A 13 6.39 -7.84 -17.30
C ASN A 13 6.72 -6.85 -16.19
N ILE A 14 8.00 -6.68 -15.82
CA ILE A 14 8.47 -5.79 -14.74
C ILE A 14 9.09 -4.54 -15.36
N PHE A 15 8.83 -3.34 -14.82
CA PHE A 15 9.34 -2.07 -15.39
C PHE A 15 10.69 -1.61 -14.84
N ILE A 16 11.28 -2.37 -13.91
CA ILE A 16 12.58 -2.08 -13.31
C ILE A 16 13.64 -2.92 -14.02
N TYR A 17 14.67 -2.25 -14.55
CA TYR A 17 15.84 -2.89 -15.15
C TYR A 17 16.74 -3.50 -14.07
N ASP A 18 17.47 -4.57 -14.43
CA ASP A 18 18.56 -5.08 -13.61
C ASP A 18 19.70 -4.04 -13.45
N LYS A 19 20.66 -4.32 -12.56
CA LYS A 19 21.81 -3.46 -12.30
C LYS A 19 22.58 -3.17 -13.59
N MET A 20 22.63 -1.88 -13.95
CA MET A 20 23.26 -1.43 -15.19
C MET A 20 24.21 -0.24 -14.95
N ASP A 21 25.19 -0.07 -15.85
CA ASP A 21 26.06 1.11 -15.86
C ASP A 21 25.29 2.38 -16.28
N PRO A 22 25.56 3.54 -15.63
CA PRO A 22 24.97 4.81 -16.04
C PRO A 22 25.13 5.12 -17.53
N LYS A 23 26.29 4.84 -18.14
CA LYS A 23 26.53 5.07 -19.58
C LYS A 23 25.63 4.20 -20.44
N ALA A 24 25.51 2.91 -20.11
CA ALA A 24 24.61 2.00 -20.82
C ALA A 24 23.15 2.43 -20.67
N THR A 25 22.76 2.86 -19.47
CA THR A 25 21.41 3.38 -19.18
C THR A 25 21.09 4.63 -20.02
N THR A 26 22.04 5.57 -20.08
CA THR A 26 21.92 6.79 -20.89
C THR A 26 21.87 6.47 -22.39
N GLN A 27 22.66 5.49 -22.86
CA GLN A 27 22.64 5.06 -24.25
C GLN A 27 21.28 4.46 -24.65
N ILE A 28 20.63 3.68 -23.77
CA ILE A 28 19.27 3.18 -23.99
C ILE A 28 18.30 4.35 -24.18
N LEU A 29 18.35 5.34 -23.27
CA LEU A 29 17.47 6.50 -23.33
C LEU A 29 17.61 7.28 -24.64
N PHE A 30 18.84 7.64 -25.04
CA PHE A 30 19.07 8.36 -26.30
C PHE A 30 18.68 7.52 -27.52
N SER A 31 19.01 6.24 -27.53
CA SER A 31 18.69 5.34 -28.64
C SER A 31 17.18 5.18 -28.82
N LYS A 32 16.42 5.11 -27.71
CA LYS A 32 14.96 5.02 -27.74
C LYS A 32 14.33 6.33 -28.23
N ILE A 33 14.84 7.50 -27.83
CA ILE A 33 14.36 8.78 -28.38
C ILE A 33 14.54 8.84 -29.89
N GLU A 34 15.72 8.48 -30.40
CA GLU A 34 15.99 8.50 -31.85
C GLU A 34 15.11 7.51 -32.62
N LEU A 35 14.74 6.39 -32.00
CA LEU A 35 13.78 5.45 -32.57
C LEU A 35 12.34 5.99 -32.54
N LEU A 36 11.90 6.58 -31.42
CA LEU A 36 10.54 7.10 -31.25
C LEU A 36 10.26 8.33 -32.13
N LYS A 37 11.25 9.19 -32.37
CA LYS A 37 11.16 10.31 -33.33
C LYS A 37 10.80 9.85 -34.74
N LYS A 38 11.27 8.67 -35.14
CA LYS A 38 11.02 8.09 -36.46
C LYS A 38 9.66 7.37 -36.55
N SER A 39 9.00 7.16 -35.41
CA SER A 39 7.69 6.51 -35.36
C SER A 39 6.56 7.54 -35.44
N PRO A 40 5.66 7.46 -36.44
CA PRO A 40 4.52 8.37 -36.56
C PRO A 40 3.59 8.36 -35.33
N ILE A 41 3.54 7.22 -34.62
CA ILE A 41 2.64 6.99 -33.49
C ILE A 41 3.17 7.68 -32.22
N PHE A 42 4.50 7.68 -32.02
CA PHE A 42 5.13 8.18 -30.78
C PHE A 42 5.81 9.54 -30.95
N SER A 43 5.95 10.04 -32.18
CA SER A 43 6.46 11.37 -32.46
C SER A 43 5.70 12.50 -31.71
N PRO A 44 4.35 12.47 -31.59
CA PRO A 44 3.62 13.49 -30.81
C PRO A 44 3.99 13.54 -29.32
N MET A 45 4.29 12.38 -28.72
CA MET A 45 4.73 12.30 -27.32
C MET A 45 6.11 12.95 -27.14
N ILE A 46 7.04 12.70 -28.05
CA ILE A 46 8.37 13.31 -28.03
C ILE A 46 8.27 14.82 -28.22
N LEU A 47 7.46 15.30 -29.17
CA LEU A 47 7.22 16.73 -29.39
C LEU A 47 6.62 17.39 -28.14
N ASN A 48 5.64 16.75 -27.50
CA ASN A 48 5.03 17.24 -26.26
C ASN A 48 6.07 17.39 -25.12
N LEU A 49 7.00 16.45 -24.98
CA LEU A 49 8.10 16.56 -24.01
C LEU A 49 9.10 17.68 -24.34
N GLN A 50 9.31 17.98 -25.63
CA GLN A 50 10.17 19.08 -26.07
C GLN A 50 9.53 20.45 -25.84
N GLU A 51 8.20 20.55 -26.03
CA GLU A 51 7.45 21.80 -25.90
C GLU A 51 7.05 22.13 -24.46
N LYS A 52 6.52 21.14 -23.72
CA LYS A 52 5.98 21.34 -22.37
C LYS A 52 6.98 21.02 -21.26
N GLY A 53 8.14 20.47 -21.64
CA GLY A 53 9.12 19.95 -20.70
C GLY A 53 8.70 18.64 -20.07
N GLY A 54 9.60 18.06 -19.29
CA GLY A 54 9.39 16.78 -18.61
C GLY A 54 10.61 15.87 -18.68
N HIS A 55 10.42 14.65 -18.20
CA HIS A 55 11.46 13.64 -18.13
C HIS A 55 11.10 12.45 -19.00
N PHE A 56 12.00 12.07 -19.90
CA PHE A 56 12.01 10.75 -20.52
C PHE A 56 12.93 9.86 -19.69
N TRP A 57 12.43 8.76 -19.13
CA TRP A 57 13.12 8.13 -18.00
C TRP A 57 13.01 6.61 -17.97
N LEU A 58 13.92 5.99 -17.23
CA LEU A 58 13.85 4.58 -16.86
C LEU A 58 14.35 4.41 -15.42
N ILE A 59 13.96 3.30 -14.80
CA ILE A 59 14.38 2.94 -13.44
C ILE A 59 15.09 1.60 -13.45
N ARG A 60 16.15 1.51 -12.66
CA ARG A 60 16.95 0.31 -12.52
C ARG A 60 17.36 0.07 -11.08
N GLU A 61 17.78 -1.15 -10.80
CA GLU A 61 18.54 -1.40 -9.57
C GLU A 61 19.79 -0.52 -9.51
N SER A 62 20.02 0.05 -8.32
CA SER A 62 21.23 0.82 -8.08
C SER A 62 22.43 -0.10 -7.91
N ARG A 63 23.61 0.47 -8.18
CA ARG A 63 24.89 -0.15 -7.81
C ARG A 63 25.09 -0.19 -6.30
N ILE A 64 24.36 0.66 -5.59
CA ILE A 64 24.29 0.65 -4.13
C ILE A 64 23.16 -0.29 -3.77
N GLU A 65 23.48 -1.31 -3.00
CA GLU A 65 22.56 -2.39 -2.68
C GLU A 65 21.28 -1.90 -2.00
N GLY A 66 20.13 -2.39 -2.48
CA GLY A 66 18.79 -2.06 -1.97
C GLY A 66 18.26 -0.66 -2.33
N LEU A 67 18.97 0.12 -3.16
CA LEU A 67 18.45 1.36 -3.73
C LEU A 67 17.96 1.16 -5.16
N LEU A 68 17.00 1.98 -5.59
CA LEU A 68 16.64 2.14 -7.00
C LEU A 68 17.26 3.43 -7.55
N THR A 69 17.60 3.43 -8.83
CA THR A 69 18.13 4.61 -9.53
C THR A 69 17.27 4.93 -10.74
N VAL A 70 16.77 6.16 -10.80
CA VAL A 70 16.09 6.72 -11.95
C VAL A 70 17.11 7.49 -12.78
N GLN A 71 17.22 7.13 -14.05
CA GLN A 71 17.97 7.87 -15.05
C GLN A 71 16.98 8.54 -16.00
N SER A 72 17.22 9.80 -16.35
CA SER A 72 16.32 10.54 -17.22
C SER A 72 17.05 11.48 -18.17
N LEU A 73 16.37 11.83 -19.26
CA LEU A 73 16.71 12.91 -20.17
C LEU A 73 15.66 14.02 -20.05
N SER A 74 16.09 15.26 -20.21
CA SER A 74 15.22 16.42 -20.40
C SER A 74 15.61 17.14 -21.70
N TYR A 75 14.65 17.80 -22.34
CA TYR A 75 14.95 18.59 -23.53
C TYR A 75 15.36 20.01 -23.14
N ASN A 76 16.55 20.42 -23.56
CA ASN A 76 17.03 21.77 -23.33
C ASN A 76 16.66 22.63 -24.54
N THR A 77 15.68 23.51 -24.36
CA THR A 77 15.14 24.38 -25.42
C THR A 77 16.15 25.41 -25.92
N SER A 78 17.09 25.86 -25.08
CA SER A 78 18.14 26.81 -25.48
C SER A 78 19.18 26.20 -26.42
N SER A 79 19.48 24.92 -26.23
CA SER A 79 20.46 24.18 -27.07
C SER A 79 19.81 23.29 -28.13
N SER A 80 18.47 23.19 -28.15
CA SER A 80 17.70 22.28 -29.00
C SER A 80 18.18 20.82 -28.93
N GLN A 81 18.60 20.38 -27.75
CA GLN A 81 19.20 19.06 -27.53
C GLN A 81 18.65 18.38 -26.29
N TRP A 82 18.55 17.06 -26.36
CA TRP A 82 18.28 16.21 -25.19
C TRP A 82 19.52 16.12 -24.32
N GLN A 83 19.36 16.30 -23.01
CA GLN A 83 20.46 16.29 -22.04
C GLN A 83 20.17 15.26 -20.95
N ALA A 84 21.21 14.54 -20.53
CA ALA A 84 21.11 13.60 -19.42
C ALA A 84 21.07 14.35 -18.10
N ASN A 85 20.04 14.06 -17.30
CA ASN A 85 19.91 14.62 -15.96
C ASN A 85 20.77 13.83 -14.97
N THR A 86 21.13 14.47 -13.86
CA THR A 86 21.73 13.79 -12.71
C THR A 86 20.80 12.69 -12.21
N ALA A 87 21.32 11.49 -12.01
CA ALA A 87 20.53 10.35 -11.58
C ALA A 87 19.95 10.55 -10.18
N SER A 88 18.67 10.20 -10.02
CA SER A 88 17.96 10.25 -8.74
C SER A 88 17.98 8.86 -8.10
N ARG A 89 18.25 8.78 -6.80
CA ARG A 89 18.27 7.51 -6.04
C ARG A 89 17.13 7.48 -5.04
N TYR A 90 16.53 6.31 -4.89
CA TYR A 90 15.39 6.08 -4.00
C TYR A 90 15.68 4.92 -3.06
N MET A 91 15.29 5.09 -1.81
CA MET A 91 15.39 4.07 -0.78
C MET A 91 14.01 3.77 -0.19
N LEU A 92 13.80 2.52 0.20
CA LEU A 92 12.61 2.11 0.90
C LEU A 92 12.85 2.24 2.41
N SER A 93 12.10 3.13 3.04
CA SER A 93 12.12 3.36 4.49
C SER A 93 11.01 2.57 5.18
N VAL A 94 11.23 2.22 6.45
CA VAL A 94 10.25 1.52 7.30
C VAL A 94 8.99 2.36 7.50
N ASP A 95 9.14 3.64 7.86
CA ASP A 95 8.01 4.48 8.28
C ASP A 95 7.36 5.26 7.14
N LYS A 96 8.13 5.57 6.08
CA LYS A 96 7.71 6.52 5.03
C LYS A 96 7.61 5.90 3.64
N GLY A 97 7.95 4.62 3.48
CA GLY A 97 8.01 3.96 2.18
C GLY A 97 9.12 4.53 1.30
N TRP A 98 8.87 4.64 -0.02
CA TRP A 98 9.89 5.14 -0.95
C TRP A 98 10.17 6.63 -0.78
N ILE A 99 11.43 6.97 -0.59
CA ILE A 99 11.90 8.36 -0.49
C ILE A 99 13.18 8.58 -1.31
N SER A 100 13.40 9.82 -1.76
CA SER A 100 14.63 10.19 -2.46
C SER A 100 15.81 10.25 -1.48
N ASN A 101 16.92 9.60 -1.82
CA ASN A 101 18.17 9.69 -1.08
C ASN A 101 19.35 9.79 -2.06
N ARG A 102 19.85 11.02 -2.24
CA ARG A 102 20.96 11.34 -3.14
C ARG A 102 22.32 11.37 -2.43
N HIS A 103 22.37 11.11 -1.13
CA HIS A 103 23.61 11.12 -0.37
C HIS A 103 24.46 9.87 -0.66
N ASN A 104 25.77 9.98 -0.46
CA ASN A 104 26.65 8.82 -0.62
C ASN A 104 26.46 7.91 0.61
N PRO A 105 26.31 6.57 0.44
CA PRO A 105 26.06 5.65 1.55
C PRO A 105 27.09 5.70 2.68
N LYS A 106 28.30 6.22 2.40
CA LYS A 106 29.37 6.36 3.38
C LYS A 106 29.35 7.68 4.16
N THR A 107 28.39 8.57 3.89
CA THR A 107 28.36 9.90 4.51
C THR A 107 27.37 9.97 5.66
N ILE A 108 27.58 10.94 6.55
CA ILE A 108 26.74 11.15 7.73
C ILE A 108 25.32 11.51 7.31
N GLU A 109 25.15 12.30 6.26
CA GLU A 109 23.84 12.73 5.76
C GLU A 109 22.98 11.55 5.30
N PHE A 110 23.60 10.52 4.71
CA PHE A 110 22.88 9.29 4.34
C PHE A 110 22.35 8.58 5.58
N ASN A 111 23.20 8.38 6.58
CA ASN A 111 22.82 7.68 7.81
C ASN A 111 21.80 8.47 8.64
N THR A 112 21.93 9.80 8.69
CA THR A 112 20.96 10.69 9.33
C THR A 112 19.59 10.56 8.67
N LEU A 113 19.52 10.56 7.34
CA LEU A 113 18.24 10.39 6.64
C LEU A 113 17.63 9.01 6.88
N VAL A 114 18.44 7.94 6.91
CA VAL A 114 17.98 6.59 7.24
C VAL A 114 17.39 6.54 8.65
N GLN A 115 18.07 7.11 9.64
CA GLN A 115 17.58 7.16 11.03
C GLN A 115 16.28 7.97 11.17
N GLN A 116 16.19 9.13 10.52
CA GLN A 116 15.00 9.99 10.55
C GLN A 116 13.76 9.39 9.88
N THR A 117 13.93 8.30 9.13
CA THR A 117 12.87 7.64 8.38
C THR A 117 12.57 6.22 8.87
N GLY A 118 12.99 5.90 10.10
CA GLY A 118 12.68 4.62 10.76
C GLY A 118 13.59 3.47 10.35
N GLY A 119 14.66 3.75 9.60
CA GLY A 119 15.55 2.74 9.06
C GLY A 119 15.30 2.45 7.57
N PHE A 120 16.16 1.60 7.03
CA PHE A 120 16.22 1.25 5.62
C PHE A 120 15.89 -0.22 5.43
N ILE A 121 14.91 -0.50 4.56
CA ILE A 121 14.57 -1.87 4.18
C ILE A 121 15.37 -2.22 2.93
N LYS A 122 16.28 -3.19 3.09
CA LYS A 122 16.93 -3.83 1.96
C LYS A 122 15.93 -4.81 1.32
N VAL A 123 15.55 -4.53 0.08
CA VAL A 123 14.71 -5.45 -0.70
C VAL A 123 15.57 -6.64 -1.09
N THR A 124 15.29 -7.81 -0.51
CA THR A 124 15.97 -9.09 -0.73
C THR A 124 14.96 -10.17 -1.11
N GLU A 125 15.43 -11.36 -1.49
CA GLU A 125 14.56 -12.52 -1.74
C GLU A 125 13.74 -12.94 -0.51
N GLU A 126 14.27 -12.73 0.70
CA GLU A 126 13.65 -13.11 1.97
C GLU A 126 12.48 -12.17 2.37
N ASN A 127 12.43 -10.97 1.78
CA ASN A 127 11.42 -9.94 2.07
C ASN A 127 10.47 -9.71 0.87
N ALA A 128 10.52 -10.59 -0.13
CA ALA A 128 9.66 -10.55 -1.31
C ALA A 128 8.24 -10.96 -0.94
N GLY A 129 7.27 -10.04 -1.01
CA GLY A 129 5.88 -10.24 -0.59
C GLY A 129 5.30 -9.12 0.29
N THR A 130 6.14 -8.19 0.74
CA THR A 130 5.67 -6.92 1.33
C THR A 130 5.16 -6.03 0.20
N GLU A 131 3.89 -5.59 0.24
CA GLU A 131 3.34 -4.61 -0.72
C GLU A 131 4.27 -3.40 -0.78
N LEU A 132 5.10 -3.32 -1.81
CA LEU A 132 6.06 -2.23 -1.89
C LEU A 132 5.27 -0.95 -2.22
N PRO A 133 5.31 0.07 -1.35
CA PRO A 133 4.44 1.24 -1.43
C PRO A 133 4.62 2.01 -2.74
N GLY A 134 3.71 2.94 -3.02
CA GLY A 134 3.52 3.67 -4.28
C GLY A 134 4.75 4.37 -4.87
N LEU A 135 5.69 3.58 -5.40
CA LEU A 135 6.89 4.04 -6.09
C LEU A 135 6.52 4.96 -7.25
N LEU A 136 5.51 4.59 -8.05
CA LEU A 136 5.02 5.44 -9.14
C LEU A 136 4.47 6.79 -8.65
N LYS A 137 3.90 6.85 -7.43
CA LYS A 137 3.39 8.10 -6.84
C LYS A 137 4.53 9.04 -6.43
N ILE A 138 5.60 8.52 -5.82
CA ILE A 138 6.75 9.37 -5.49
C ILE A 138 7.49 9.81 -6.76
N LEU A 139 7.59 8.93 -7.76
CA LEU A 139 8.17 9.24 -9.06
C LEU A 139 7.37 10.31 -9.80
N SER A 140 6.03 10.26 -9.79
CA SER A 140 5.21 11.30 -10.40
C SER A 140 5.35 12.65 -9.71
N ASN A 141 5.51 12.67 -8.38
CA ASN A 141 5.78 13.92 -7.64
C ASN A 141 7.13 14.55 -8.03
N ASP A 142 8.09 13.72 -8.42
CA ASP A 142 9.41 14.15 -8.90
C ASP A 142 9.43 14.41 -10.44
N GLY A 143 8.26 14.43 -11.09
CA GLY A 143 8.12 14.73 -12.53
C GLY A 143 8.36 13.53 -13.46
N TYR A 144 8.45 12.32 -12.93
CA TYR A 144 8.62 11.08 -13.71
C TYR A 144 7.27 10.42 -13.98
N TYR A 145 6.58 10.90 -15.02
CA TYR A 145 5.27 10.37 -15.41
C TYR A 145 5.37 9.05 -16.19
N THR A 146 4.46 8.12 -15.93
CA THR A 146 4.48 6.72 -16.41
C THR A 146 4.47 6.58 -17.92
N GLU A 147 3.77 7.47 -18.62
CA GLU A 147 3.69 7.52 -20.08
C GLU A 147 5.04 7.82 -20.73
N ASN A 148 5.97 8.42 -19.99
CA ASN A 148 7.31 8.78 -20.44
C ASN A 148 8.40 7.78 -20.02
N ARG A 149 7.99 6.63 -19.50
CA ARG A 149 8.89 5.57 -19.01
C ARG A 149 9.33 4.65 -20.16
N ILE A 150 10.60 4.27 -20.16
CA ILE A 150 11.10 3.13 -20.94
C ILE A 150 11.02 1.87 -20.07
N ASN A 151 10.37 0.84 -20.59
CA ASN A 151 10.34 -0.48 -19.96
C ASN A 151 11.51 -1.34 -20.44
N PRO A 152 12.01 -2.28 -19.63
CA PRO A 152 12.97 -3.30 -20.07
C PRO A 152 12.32 -4.28 -21.05
N LYS A 153 13.15 -4.88 -21.90
CA LYS A 153 12.78 -6.07 -22.66
C LYS A 153 12.90 -7.31 -21.78
N ILE A 154 12.30 -8.42 -22.21
CA ILE A 154 12.55 -9.73 -21.60
C ILE A 154 14.06 -9.96 -21.47
N ASP A 155 14.48 -10.39 -20.29
CA ASP A 155 15.86 -10.60 -19.82
C ASP A 155 16.66 -9.35 -19.42
N GLU A 156 16.11 -8.14 -19.62
CA GLU A 156 16.70 -6.87 -19.14
C GLU A 156 16.12 -6.42 -17.79
N GLU A 157 15.00 -7.01 -17.37
CA GLU A 157 14.35 -6.72 -16.09
C GLU A 157 15.14 -7.24 -14.90
N THR A 158 14.90 -6.63 -13.74
CA THR A 158 15.44 -7.11 -12.46
C THR A 158 15.03 -8.55 -12.18
N LYS A 159 16.00 -9.35 -11.72
CA LYS A 159 15.79 -10.72 -11.24
C LYS A 159 15.53 -10.77 -9.74
N THR A 160 15.60 -9.63 -9.06
CA THR A 160 15.36 -9.54 -7.61
C THR A 160 13.88 -9.75 -7.35
N LYS A 161 13.52 -10.89 -6.73
CA LYS A 161 12.13 -11.28 -6.44
C LYS A 161 11.34 -10.19 -5.70
N GLY A 162 11.99 -9.41 -4.83
CA GLY A 162 11.31 -8.33 -4.13
C GLY A 162 10.77 -7.22 -5.03
N TYR A 163 11.21 -7.13 -6.30
CA TYR A 163 10.70 -6.17 -7.28
C TYR A 163 9.72 -6.79 -8.29
N SER A 164 9.31 -8.05 -8.12
CA SER A 164 8.45 -8.76 -9.07
C SER A 164 7.10 -8.09 -9.30
N ASP A 165 6.62 -7.34 -8.31
CA ASP A 165 5.28 -6.74 -8.32
C ASP A 165 5.22 -5.42 -9.11
N TYR A 166 6.36 -4.92 -9.61
CA TYR A 166 6.44 -3.67 -10.36
C TYR A 166 6.17 -3.86 -11.84
N HIS A 167 4.90 -4.09 -12.21
CA HIS A 167 4.55 -4.46 -13.57
C HIS A 167 4.42 -3.31 -14.58
N VAL A 168 4.82 -3.55 -15.84
CA VAL A 168 4.79 -2.58 -16.95
C VAL A 168 3.38 -2.03 -17.23
N ARG A 169 2.33 -2.76 -16.88
CA ARG A 169 0.94 -2.32 -17.08
C ARG A 169 0.52 -1.27 -16.05
N SER A 170 0.84 -0.02 -16.36
CA SER A 170 0.24 1.19 -15.79
C SER A 170 0.03 2.23 -16.90
N VAL A 171 -0.78 1.93 -17.92
CA VAL A 171 -1.34 2.93 -18.85
C VAL A 171 -2.75 2.50 -19.26
N GLY A 172 -3.74 3.25 -18.79
CA GLY A 172 -4.69 3.96 -19.67
C GLY A 172 -5.32 3.21 -20.84
N HIS A 173 -5.75 1.96 -20.66
CA HIS A 173 -7.02 1.59 -21.24
C HIS A 173 -8.03 1.65 -20.11
N SER A 174 -8.98 2.58 -20.24
CA SER A 174 -10.32 2.34 -19.78
C SER A 174 -10.87 1.12 -20.52
N PHE A 175 -10.32 -0.07 -20.25
CA PHE A 175 -11.24 -1.10 -19.85
C PHE A 175 -11.98 -0.43 -18.71
N LYS A 176 -13.29 -0.25 -18.85
CA LYS A 176 -14.10 -0.50 -17.67
C LYS A 176 -13.52 -1.79 -17.11
N LEU A 177 -12.67 -1.70 -16.07
CA LEU A 177 -12.56 -2.78 -15.13
C LEU A 177 -14.02 -3.06 -14.89
N GLU A 178 -14.52 -4.19 -15.39
CA GLU A 178 -15.73 -4.73 -14.80
C GLU A 178 -15.32 -4.83 -13.35
N PRO A 179 -15.78 -3.89 -12.50
CA PRO A 179 -15.35 -3.87 -11.12
C PRO A 179 -15.66 -5.27 -10.62
N THR A 180 -14.82 -5.82 -9.76
CA THR A 180 -15.24 -7.03 -9.08
C THR A 180 -16.46 -6.61 -8.26
N THR A 181 -17.66 -6.87 -8.80
CA THR A 181 -18.92 -6.40 -8.22
C THR A 181 -19.20 -7.33 -7.07
N VAL A 182 -18.64 -6.98 -5.91
CA VAL A 182 -18.82 -7.76 -4.69
C VAL A 182 -20.07 -7.26 -4.01
N THR A 183 -21.12 -8.06 -4.09
CA THR A 183 -22.29 -7.87 -3.23
C THR A 183 -21.89 -8.28 -1.82
N LEU A 184 -21.87 -7.30 -0.90
CA LEU A 184 -21.60 -7.58 0.51
C LEU A 184 -22.85 -8.18 1.15
N PRO A 185 -22.75 -9.38 1.77
CA PRO A 185 -23.82 -9.91 2.59
C PRO A 185 -24.19 -8.91 3.68
N GLU A 186 -25.47 -8.87 4.05
CA GLU A 186 -26.03 -7.92 5.03
C GLU A 186 -25.18 -7.84 6.31
N ARG A 187 -24.75 -8.99 6.85
CA ARG A 187 -23.93 -9.03 8.07
C ARG A 187 -22.55 -8.39 7.92
N ILE A 188 -21.91 -8.55 6.76
CA ILE A 188 -20.62 -7.88 6.47
C ILE A 188 -20.87 -6.38 6.30
N LEU A 189 -21.92 -6.01 5.56
CA LEU A 189 -22.26 -4.61 5.33
C LEU A 189 -22.61 -3.89 6.65
N MET A 190 -23.39 -4.51 7.53
CA MET A 190 -23.70 -4.00 8.87
C MET A 190 -22.45 -3.84 9.73
N ALA A 191 -21.49 -4.77 9.63
CA ALA A 191 -20.28 -4.71 10.45
C ALA A 191 -19.36 -3.57 10.02
N LEU A 192 -19.33 -3.27 8.72
CA LEU A 192 -18.39 -2.33 8.13
C LEU A 192 -18.99 -0.94 7.85
N SER A 193 -20.30 -0.76 8.06
CA SER A 193 -21.00 0.51 7.80
C SER A 193 -21.27 1.29 9.08
N CYS A 194 -21.38 2.62 8.94
CA CYS A 194 -21.73 3.50 10.05
C CYS A 194 -23.25 3.48 10.29
N PRO A 195 -23.74 3.11 11.49
CA PRO A 195 -25.18 3.09 11.78
C PRO A 195 -25.81 4.49 11.71
N LEU A 196 -25.10 5.54 12.15
CA LEU A 196 -25.60 6.93 12.11
C LEU A 196 -25.75 7.44 10.67
N ALA A 197 -24.77 7.16 9.81
CA ALA A 197 -24.85 7.53 8.40
C ALA A 197 -25.99 6.79 7.70
N THR A 198 -26.21 5.52 8.04
CA THR A 198 -27.30 4.70 7.53
C THR A 198 -28.66 5.24 7.98
N GLN A 199 -28.81 5.64 9.25
CA GLN A 199 -30.03 6.25 9.75
C GLN A 199 -30.35 7.59 9.06
N LYS A 200 -29.34 8.43 8.80
CA LYS A 200 -29.52 9.73 8.12
C LYS A 200 -29.86 9.60 6.64
N THR A 201 -29.23 8.66 5.94
CA THR A 201 -29.28 8.59 4.46
C THR A 201 -30.13 7.44 3.92
N GLY A 202 -30.49 6.47 4.76
CA GLY A 202 -31.12 5.20 4.35
C GLY A 202 -30.16 4.24 3.64
N GLU A 203 -28.90 4.64 3.40
CA GLU A 203 -27.91 3.85 2.66
C GLU A 203 -26.77 3.40 3.58
N ALA A 204 -26.51 2.09 3.65
CA ALA A 204 -25.36 1.54 4.35
C ALA A 204 -24.09 1.73 3.49
N LYS A 205 -23.19 2.59 3.95
CA LYS A 205 -21.89 2.87 3.31
C LYS A 205 -20.76 2.45 4.23
N LEU A 206 -19.73 1.84 3.62
CA LEU A 206 -18.50 1.45 4.33
C LEU A 206 -17.84 2.68 4.97
N MET A 207 -17.40 2.51 6.22
CA MET A 207 -16.69 3.56 6.96
C MET A 207 -15.30 3.79 6.37
N LYS A 208 -14.86 5.05 6.31
CA LYS A 208 -13.52 5.45 5.88
C LYS A 208 -12.60 5.65 7.08
N ASP A 209 -13.13 6.19 8.16
CA ASP A 209 -12.38 6.41 9.39
C ASP A 209 -13.15 5.89 10.62
N PRO A 210 -13.18 4.56 10.82
CA PRO A 210 -13.96 3.95 11.88
C PRO A 210 -13.38 4.24 13.28
N VAL A 211 -14.25 4.68 14.18
CA VAL A 211 -13.97 4.89 15.60
C VAL A 211 -15.04 4.20 16.44
N THR A 212 -14.65 3.61 17.58
CA THR A 212 -15.57 2.88 18.46
C THR A 212 -15.82 3.71 19.72
N ALA A 213 -17.08 4.04 19.98
CA ALA A 213 -17.48 4.75 21.19
C ALA A 213 -17.56 3.79 22.38
N LEU A 214 -17.72 4.32 23.61
CA LEU A 214 -17.79 3.51 24.84
C LEU A 214 -18.95 2.49 24.87
N ASP A 215 -19.95 2.64 23.99
CA ASP A 215 -21.03 1.67 23.80
C ASP A 215 -20.62 0.41 23.02
N GLY A 216 -19.38 0.37 22.52
CA GLY A 216 -18.82 -0.72 21.73
C GLY A 216 -19.21 -0.75 20.26
N VAL A 217 -20.00 0.23 19.81
CA VAL A 217 -20.41 0.38 18.42
C VAL A 217 -19.39 1.23 17.67
N THR A 218 -19.10 0.83 16.44
CA THR A 218 -18.19 1.57 15.56
C THR A 218 -18.96 2.50 14.63
N TYR A 219 -18.47 3.73 14.53
CA TYR A 219 -19.04 4.83 13.76
C TYR A 219 -18.00 5.40 12.81
N GLU A 220 -18.46 6.09 11.75
CA GLU A 220 -17.60 7.01 11.00
C GLU A 220 -17.27 8.21 11.89
N ARG A 221 -15.99 8.55 12.03
CA ARG A 221 -15.51 9.61 12.94
C ARG A 221 -16.26 10.92 12.73
N THR A 222 -16.42 11.35 11.48
CA THR A 222 -17.11 12.62 11.17
C THR A 222 -18.57 12.57 11.60
N SER A 223 -19.26 11.45 11.38
CA SER A 223 -20.66 11.29 11.79
C SER A 223 -20.84 11.29 13.31
N LEU A 224 -19.91 10.67 14.04
CA LEU A 224 -19.92 10.66 15.50
C LEU A 224 -19.70 12.08 16.06
N LEU A 225 -18.69 12.79 15.56
CA LEU A 225 -18.37 14.15 16.02
C LEU A 225 -19.41 15.20 15.58
N GLU A 226 -20.14 14.98 14.49
CA GLU A 226 -21.31 15.80 14.15
C GLU A 226 -22.44 15.65 15.18
N GLN A 227 -22.69 14.43 15.66
CA GLN A 227 -23.75 14.17 16.64
C GLN A 227 -23.31 14.55 18.06
N SER A 228 -22.03 14.39 18.39
CA SER A 228 -21.48 14.67 19.71
C SER A 228 -20.14 15.40 19.60
N PRO A 229 -20.16 16.72 19.32
CA PRO A 229 -18.94 17.51 19.09
C PRO A 229 -18.00 17.61 20.29
N SER A 230 -18.50 17.33 21.49
CA SER A 230 -17.70 17.35 22.72
C SER A 230 -16.90 16.08 22.98
N PHE A 231 -17.13 15.02 22.20
CA PHE A 231 -16.43 13.75 22.38
C PHE A 231 -14.93 13.88 22.08
N GLN A 232 -14.11 13.27 22.91
CA GLN A 232 -12.66 13.29 22.81
C GLN A 232 -12.10 11.88 22.53
N GLU A 233 -11.18 11.80 21.58
CA GLU A 233 -10.47 10.56 21.29
C GLU A 233 -9.66 10.10 22.51
N LYS A 234 -9.57 8.79 22.73
CA LYS A 234 -8.92 8.16 23.89
C LYS A 234 -9.65 8.38 25.22
N ILE A 235 -10.80 9.06 25.21
CA ILE A 235 -11.67 9.24 26.37
C ILE A 235 -13.07 8.69 26.07
N ASP A 236 -13.76 9.25 25.08
CA ASP A 236 -15.14 8.91 24.73
C ASP A 236 -15.24 7.92 23.56
N PHE A 237 -14.19 7.84 22.75
CA PHE A 237 -14.08 6.88 21.65
C PHE A 237 -12.62 6.59 21.32
N TYR A 238 -12.36 5.41 20.73
CA TYR A 238 -11.03 4.96 20.29
C TYR A 238 -11.00 4.74 18.78
N PRO A 239 -9.86 4.97 18.11
CA PRO A 239 -9.69 4.59 16.71
C PRO A 239 -9.82 3.07 16.55
N ASN A 240 -10.47 2.57 15.51
CA ASN A 240 -10.61 1.13 15.27
C ASN A 240 -9.71 0.68 14.12
N ILE A 241 -8.43 0.46 14.45
CA ILE A 241 -7.36 0.24 13.45
C ILE A 241 -7.62 -1.03 12.64
N LYS A 242 -7.94 -2.14 13.30
CA LYS A 242 -8.21 -3.42 12.62
C LYS A 242 -9.41 -3.32 11.68
N LEU A 243 -10.51 -2.71 12.11
CA LEU A 243 -11.69 -2.56 11.24
C LEU A 243 -11.39 -1.65 10.05
N LYS A 244 -10.62 -0.57 10.24
CA LYS A 244 -10.16 0.30 9.13
C LYS A 244 -9.37 -0.50 8.09
N THR A 245 -8.42 -1.32 8.52
CA THR A 245 -7.63 -2.19 7.65
C THR A 245 -8.51 -3.18 6.90
N ILE A 246 -9.42 -3.86 7.60
CA ILE A 246 -10.38 -4.81 7.01
C ILE A 246 -11.26 -4.13 5.96
N ILE A 247 -11.80 -2.94 6.23
CA ILE A 247 -12.61 -2.19 5.28
C ILE A 247 -11.80 -1.88 4.02
N ASN A 248 -10.54 -1.49 4.14
CA ASN A 248 -9.67 -1.23 3.00
C ASN A 248 -9.42 -2.46 2.12
N TYR A 249 -9.45 -3.67 2.70
CA TYR A 249 -9.39 -4.91 1.93
C TYR A 249 -10.69 -5.18 1.20
N VAL A 250 -11.82 -5.10 1.91
CA VAL A 250 -13.15 -5.38 1.35
C VAL A 250 -13.53 -4.36 0.27
N ALA A 251 -13.21 -3.09 0.45
CA ALA A 251 -13.52 -1.99 -0.47
C ALA A 251 -12.62 -1.94 -1.73
N ALA A 252 -11.60 -2.80 -1.83
CA ALA A 252 -10.66 -2.81 -2.96
C ALA A 252 -11.22 -3.50 -4.22
N THR A 253 -12.49 -3.23 -4.56
CA THR A 253 -13.23 -3.89 -5.66
C THR A 253 -12.77 -3.46 -7.05
N SER A 254 -11.89 -2.46 -7.15
CA SER A 254 -11.23 -2.06 -8.39
C SER A 254 -10.08 -2.99 -8.80
N LEU A 255 -9.73 -3.98 -7.98
CA LEU A 255 -8.72 -4.98 -8.28
C LEU A 255 -9.29 -6.10 -9.16
N LYS A 256 -8.39 -6.79 -9.88
CA LYS A 256 -8.74 -8.04 -10.57
C LYS A 256 -9.14 -9.13 -9.57
N PRO A 257 -9.93 -10.14 -9.98
CA PRO A 257 -10.36 -11.22 -9.10
C PRO A 257 -9.23 -11.88 -8.28
N GLU A 258 -8.11 -12.22 -8.92
CA GLU A 258 -6.97 -12.87 -8.26
C GLU A 258 -6.25 -11.94 -7.26
N GLU A 259 -6.10 -10.66 -7.60
CA GLU A 259 -5.50 -9.62 -6.76
C GLU A 259 -6.42 -9.32 -5.57
N TYR A 260 -7.73 -9.27 -5.80
CA TYR A 260 -8.75 -9.07 -4.78
C TYR A 260 -8.79 -10.24 -3.80
N LEU A 261 -8.78 -11.49 -4.27
CA LEU A 261 -8.71 -12.67 -3.41
C LEU A 261 -7.44 -12.69 -2.56
N THR A 262 -6.30 -12.30 -3.13
CA THR A 262 -5.03 -12.19 -2.39
C THR A 262 -5.11 -11.13 -1.29
N LYS A 263 -5.77 -10.00 -1.57
CA LYS A 263 -5.99 -8.96 -0.57
C LYS A 263 -6.97 -9.40 0.52
N LEU A 264 -8.04 -10.11 0.16
CA LEU A 264 -8.99 -10.68 1.11
C LEU A 264 -8.35 -11.71 2.04
N LYS A 265 -7.37 -12.51 1.57
CA LYS A 265 -6.61 -13.43 2.44
C LYS A 265 -5.93 -12.73 3.62
N LYS A 266 -5.58 -11.45 3.48
CA LYS A 266 -4.93 -10.69 4.57
C LYS A 266 -5.83 -10.53 5.80
N VAL A 267 -7.15 -10.57 5.60
CA VAL A 267 -8.13 -10.53 6.69
C VAL A 267 -7.91 -11.65 7.70
N GLU A 268 -7.45 -12.83 7.26
CA GLU A 268 -7.16 -13.95 8.16
C GLU A 268 -6.12 -13.59 9.23
N PHE A 269 -5.18 -12.68 8.93
CA PHE A 269 -4.22 -12.18 9.90
C PHE A 269 -4.81 -11.06 10.77
N ASP A 270 -5.62 -10.18 10.18
CA ASP A 270 -6.21 -9.04 10.89
C ASP A 270 -7.31 -9.42 11.90
N ILE A 271 -7.88 -10.63 11.79
CA ILE A 271 -8.83 -11.17 12.78
C ILE A 271 -8.16 -11.95 13.93
N LEU A 272 -6.83 -12.09 13.91
CA LEU A 272 -6.08 -12.75 14.99
C LEU A 272 -5.82 -11.78 16.14
N ASP A 273 -5.84 -12.34 17.34
CA ASP A 273 -5.36 -11.71 18.56
C ASP A 273 -3.83 -11.52 18.47
N PRO A 274 -3.29 -10.30 18.64
CA PRO A 274 -1.85 -10.07 18.56
C PRO A 274 -1.02 -10.80 19.63
N ILE A 275 -1.64 -11.19 20.76
CA ILE A 275 -0.95 -11.89 21.85
C ILE A 275 -0.96 -13.41 21.60
N LEU A 276 -2.13 -14.01 21.36
CA LEU A 276 -2.28 -15.46 21.19
C LEU A 276 -2.02 -15.94 19.75
N LEU A 277 -2.06 -15.04 18.77
CA LEU A 277 -2.02 -15.35 17.34
C LEU A 277 -3.14 -16.30 16.89
N SER A 278 -4.23 -16.36 17.65
CA SER A 278 -5.44 -17.11 17.34
C SER A 278 -6.60 -16.18 16.98
N LYS A 279 -7.57 -16.66 16.21
CA LYS A 279 -8.76 -15.89 15.86
C LYS A 279 -9.48 -15.40 17.12
N MET A 280 -9.82 -14.12 17.17
CA MET A 280 -10.60 -13.54 18.27
C MET A 280 -12.05 -14.01 18.22
N ASP A 281 -12.64 -14.32 19.36
CA ASP A 281 -14.07 -14.60 19.52
C ASP A 281 -14.78 -13.44 20.24
N SER A 282 -14.10 -12.84 21.21
CA SER A 282 -14.56 -11.71 21.99
C SER A 282 -13.57 -10.54 21.88
N PRO A 283 -13.50 -9.87 20.72
CA PRO A 283 -12.56 -8.78 20.50
C PRO A 283 -12.91 -7.57 21.37
N VAL A 284 -11.91 -7.05 22.08
CA VAL A 284 -11.98 -5.80 22.83
C VAL A 284 -10.95 -4.81 22.28
N LEU A 285 -11.31 -3.54 22.23
CA LEU A 285 -10.51 -2.44 21.72
C LEU A 285 -9.80 -1.73 22.87
N SER A 286 -8.49 -1.58 22.75
CA SER A 286 -7.70 -0.77 23.67
C SER A 286 -7.75 0.72 23.29
N PRO A 287 -7.38 1.62 24.22
CA PRO A 287 -7.27 3.06 23.94
C PRO A 287 -6.27 3.43 22.85
N SER A 288 -5.33 2.54 22.53
CA SER A 288 -4.38 2.74 21.42
C SER A 288 -5.01 2.41 20.06
N GLY A 289 -6.21 1.81 20.06
CA GLY A 289 -6.98 1.45 18.88
C GLY A 289 -6.71 0.05 18.31
N HIS A 290 -5.90 -0.76 19.00
CA HIS A 290 -5.70 -2.15 18.67
C HIS A 290 -6.75 -3.03 19.35
N SER A 291 -7.19 -4.09 18.65
CA SER A 291 -8.10 -5.08 19.25
C SER A 291 -7.38 -6.35 19.64
N PHE A 292 -7.83 -6.94 20.75
CA PHE A 292 -7.30 -8.14 21.37
C PHE A 292 -8.43 -9.10 21.72
N GLU A 293 -8.12 -10.38 21.87
CA GLU A 293 -9.04 -11.30 22.53
C GLU A 293 -9.18 -10.92 24.01
N LYS A 294 -10.41 -10.80 24.52
CA LYS A 294 -10.70 -10.34 25.88
C LYS A 294 -9.91 -11.09 26.95
N ASN A 295 -9.98 -12.41 26.93
CA ASN A 295 -9.30 -13.24 27.94
C ASN A 295 -7.78 -13.08 27.86
N SER A 296 -7.25 -12.92 26.65
CA SER A 296 -5.83 -12.77 26.37
C SER A 296 -5.27 -11.47 26.96
N ILE A 297 -5.91 -10.34 26.66
CA ILE A 297 -5.44 -9.05 27.16
C ILE A 297 -5.64 -8.91 28.67
N GLU A 298 -6.69 -9.50 29.23
CA GLU A 298 -6.89 -9.56 30.69
C GLU A 298 -5.77 -10.33 31.39
N GLN A 299 -5.33 -11.46 30.81
CA GLN A 299 -4.17 -12.21 31.32
C GLN A 299 -2.87 -11.43 31.17
N TRP A 300 -2.66 -10.76 30.04
CA TRP A 300 -1.50 -9.89 29.84
C TRP A 300 -1.44 -8.80 30.91
N ILE A 301 -2.55 -8.08 31.14
CA ILE A 301 -2.66 -7.03 32.15
C ILE A 301 -2.33 -7.59 33.54
N LYS A 302 -2.90 -8.75 33.91
CA LYS A 302 -2.61 -9.42 35.20
C LYS A 302 -1.13 -9.78 35.33
N SER A 303 -0.50 -10.28 34.27
CA SER A 303 0.93 -10.63 34.28
C SER A 303 1.84 -9.41 34.56
N LYS A 304 1.45 -8.22 34.08
CA LYS A 304 2.19 -6.97 34.34
C LYS A 304 1.90 -6.37 35.72
N GLN A 305 0.88 -6.87 36.42
CA GLN A 305 0.51 -6.44 37.77
C GLN A 305 1.04 -7.39 38.86
N SER A 306 1.43 -8.62 38.51
CA SER A 306 1.73 -9.70 39.45
C SER A 306 2.91 -9.38 40.40
N ASP A 307 3.84 -8.53 39.98
CA ASP A 307 5.03 -8.16 40.75
C ASP A 307 4.90 -6.81 41.50
N VAL A 308 3.70 -6.22 41.56
CA VAL A 308 3.52 -4.87 42.13
C VAL A 308 2.41 -4.84 43.19
N PRO A 309 2.61 -4.21 44.37
CA PRO A 309 1.56 -4.02 45.36
C PRO A 309 0.31 -3.40 44.73
N THR A 310 -0.84 -4.03 44.96
CA THR A 310 -2.12 -3.74 44.29
C THR A 310 -2.67 -2.36 44.63
N TRP A 311 -2.19 -1.72 45.70
CA TRP A 311 -2.62 -0.40 46.16
C TRP A 311 -1.59 0.67 45.83
N GLY A 312 -1.97 1.66 45.03
CA GLY A 312 -1.18 2.87 44.77
C GLY A 312 -0.09 2.75 43.69
N SER A 313 0.00 1.63 42.97
CA SER A 313 0.97 1.48 41.88
C SER A 313 0.65 2.41 40.70
N THR A 314 1.58 3.34 40.43
CA THR A 314 1.56 4.24 39.27
C THR A 314 2.33 3.66 38.07
N LEU A 315 2.90 2.45 38.20
CA LEU A 315 3.73 1.86 37.14
C LEU A 315 2.89 1.59 35.89
N PRO A 316 3.28 2.09 34.71
CA PRO A 316 2.49 1.94 33.49
C PRO A 316 2.28 0.47 33.14
N ILE A 317 1.12 0.16 32.59
CA ILE A 317 0.88 -1.15 31.95
C ILE A 317 1.00 -0.89 30.46
N PRO A 318 1.99 -1.46 29.76
CA PRO A 318 2.14 -1.23 28.33
C PRO A 318 1.11 -2.01 27.52
N ASP A 319 0.52 -1.33 26.54
CA ASP A 319 -0.19 -1.97 25.44
C ASP A 319 0.76 -2.95 24.71
N PRO A 320 0.36 -4.20 24.46
CA PRO A 320 1.24 -5.21 23.86
C PRO A 320 1.79 -4.83 22.48
N VAL A 321 1.12 -3.94 21.75
CA VAL A 321 1.49 -3.57 20.37
C VAL A 321 2.22 -2.22 20.35
N THR A 322 1.72 -1.23 21.09
CA THR A 322 2.22 0.16 20.98
C THR A 322 3.09 0.60 22.14
N ASN A 323 3.17 -0.19 23.21
CA ASN A 323 3.75 0.21 24.50
C ASN A 323 3.10 1.45 25.14
N GLU A 324 1.97 1.94 24.62
CA GLU A 324 1.23 3.03 25.25
C GLU A 324 0.74 2.60 26.64
N ASN A 325 0.75 3.51 27.61
CA ASN A 325 0.22 3.20 28.94
C ASN A 325 -1.30 3.02 28.89
N ILE A 326 -1.76 1.81 29.17
CA ILE A 326 -3.17 1.40 29.23
C ILE A 326 -3.70 1.23 30.66
N ARG A 327 -2.88 1.52 31.69
CA ARG A 327 -3.34 1.43 33.09
C ARG A 327 -4.54 2.34 33.33
N GLY A 328 -5.58 1.77 33.94
CA GLY A 328 -6.77 2.51 34.37
C GLY A 328 -7.64 3.02 33.22
N LYS A 329 -7.32 2.68 31.97
CA LYS A 329 -8.14 3.02 30.81
C LYS A 329 -9.07 1.85 30.48
N PRO A 330 -10.35 2.12 30.12
CA PRO A 330 -11.28 1.05 29.82
C PRO A 330 -10.91 0.36 28.50
N PHE A 331 -11.21 -0.93 28.44
CA PHE A 331 -11.24 -1.69 27.19
C PHE A 331 -12.70 -1.77 26.76
N ILE A 332 -12.97 -1.49 25.50
CA ILE A 332 -14.33 -1.41 24.98
C ILE A 332 -14.61 -2.68 24.16
N GLU A 333 -15.80 -3.25 24.26
CA GLU A 333 -16.18 -4.34 23.35
C GLU A 333 -16.18 -3.86 21.89
N ASN A 334 -15.60 -4.62 20.96
CA ASN A 334 -15.57 -4.25 19.55
C ASN A 334 -16.68 -5.02 18.80
N ILE A 335 -17.92 -4.56 18.96
CA ILE A 335 -19.13 -5.26 18.47
C ILE A 335 -19.05 -5.46 16.95
N ASN A 336 -18.66 -4.43 16.21
CA ASN A 336 -18.54 -4.48 14.76
C ASN A 336 -17.48 -5.48 14.29
N LEU A 337 -16.30 -5.52 14.94
CA LEU A 337 -15.28 -6.51 14.60
C LEU A 337 -15.75 -7.93 14.92
N LYS A 338 -16.41 -8.15 16.06
CA LYS A 338 -17.00 -9.44 16.41
C LYS A 338 -17.99 -9.92 15.35
N MET A 339 -18.91 -9.05 14.93
CA MET A 339 -19.89 -9.36 13.91
C MET A 339 -19.23 -9.68 12.55
N PHE A 340 -18.20 -8.93 12.18
CA PHE A 340 -17.41 -9.21 10.97
C PHE A 340 -16.74 -10.58 11.03
N ILE A 341 -16.03 -10.89 12.12
CA ILE A 341 -15.31 -12.15 12.35
C ILE A 341 -16.21 -13.38 12.23
N GLN A 342 -17.46 -13.26 12.70
CA GLN A 342 -18.47 -14.31 12.62
C GLN A 342 -19.00 -14.50 11.19
N ALA A 343 -19.16 -13.42 10.42
CA ALA A 343 -19.64 -13.47 9.04
C ALA A 343 -18.53 -13.79 8.01
N TRP A 344 -17.26 -13.59 8.39
CA TRP A 344 -16.11 -13.70 7.50
C TRP A 344 -15.97 -15.06 6.80
N PRO A 345 -16.06 -16.23 7.48
CA PRO A 345 -15.83 -17.52 6.82
C PRO A 345 -16.77 -17.77 5.64
N SER A 346 -18.08 -17.54 5.85
CA SER A 346 -19.08 -17.69 4.79
C SER A 346 -18.89 -16.71 3.64
N PHE A 347 -18.51 -15.47 3.96
CA PHE A 347 -18.25 -14.46 2.94
C PHE A 347 -17.03 -14.83 2.10
N TYR A 348 -15.92 -15.21 2.74
CA TYR A 348 -14.68 -15.54 2.05
C TYR A 348 -14.82 -16.77 1.14
N GLU A 349 -15.49 -17.82 1.60
CA GLU A 349 -15.77 -19.02 0.80
C GLU A 349 -16.63 -18.70 -0.44
N GLN A 350 -17.65 -17.86 -0.27
CA GLN A 350 -18.48 -17.39 -1.39
C GLN A 350 -17.64 -16.62 -2.41
N GLN A 351 -16.81 -15.67 -1.96
CA GLN A 351 -15.94 -14.90 -2.85
C GLN A 351 -14.94 -15.81 -3.58
N GLN A 352 -14.34 -16.77 -2.88
CA GLN A 352 -13.43 -17.73 -3.49
C GLN A 352 -14.12 -18.54 -4.59
N SER A 353 -15.35 -19.01 -4.34
CA SER A 353 -16.13 -19.79 -5.32
C SER A 353 -16.52 -18.97 -6.55
N THR A 354 -16.98 -17.72 -6.34
CA THR A 354 -17.40 -16.83 -7.43
C THR A 354 -16.23 -16.35 -8.28
N LEU A 355 -15.09 -16.05 -7.66
CA LEU A 355 -13.93 -15.45 -8.33
C LEU A 355 -12.95 -16.47 -8.90
N SER A 356 -13.02 -17.73 -8.48
CA SER A 356 -12.19 -18.82 -9.04
C SER A 356 -12.86 -19.57 -10.19
N SER A 357 -14.13 -19.28 -10.48
CA SER A 357 -14.86 -19.92 -11.58
C SER A 357 -14.64 -19.16 -12.89
N PRO A 358 -14.02 -19.75 -13.93
CA PRO A 358 -13.97 -19.11 -15.24
C PRO A 358 -15.39 -18.94 -15.76
N SER A 359 -15.79 -17.70 -16.05
CA SER A 359 -17.05 -17.39 -16.70
C SER A 359 -17.06 -18.01 -18.10
N TYR A 360 -17.56 -19.24 -18.21
CA TYR A 360 -18.02 -19.79 -19.48
C TYR A 360 -19.37 -19.16 -19.79
N THR A 361 -19.35 -17.99 -20.43
CA THR A 361 -20.53 -17.50 -21.12
C THR A 361 -20.51 -18.10 -22.53
N ILE A 362 -21.20 -19.23 -22.71
CA ILE A 362 -21.67 -19.65 -24.03
C ILE A 362 -22.97 -18.88 -24.26
N GLY A 363 -22.98 -17.99 -25.24
CA GLY A 363 -24.14 -17.21 -25.66
C GLY A 363 -23.80 -16.33 -26.84
#